data_AF-A0A6P1HLC7-F1
#
_entry.id   AF-A0A6P1HLC7-F1
#
_cell.length_a   1.000
_cell.length_b   1.000
_cell.length_c   1.000
_cell.angle_alpha   90.00
_cell.angle_beta   90.00
_cell.angle_gamma   90.00
#
_symmetry.space_group_name_H-M   'P 1'
#
loop_
_entity.id
_entity.type
_entity.pdbx_description
1 polymer ?
#
loop_
_entity_poly.entity_id
_entity_poly.type
_entity_poly.pdbx_seq_one_letter_code
_entity_poly.pdbx_strand_id
1 'polypeptide(L)'
;MLQVKKLAVLMISVFTLVILGACGFTVEQHEEMGGGDTGNEQGTMPAGQEAPEQEGVLKGIESKDVVVITVDGQDVTYRLSEDAKAQIENEDVKDGDEVTFTTYSIGDDRETIDKFIIK
;
A
#
# COMPACT_ATOMS: atom_id res chain seq x y z
N MET A 1 -22.75 44.60 14.41
CA MET A 1 -22.72 43.11 14.48
C MET A 1 -23.49 42.39 13.36
N LEU A 2 -24.27 43.05 12.50
CA LEU A 2 -25.04 42.36 11.44
C LEU A 2 -24.21 42.02 10.18
N GLN A 3 -23.15 42.79 9.90
CA GLN A 3 -22.32 42.62 8.69
C GLN A 3 -21.37 41.42 8.76
N VAL A 4 -20.88 41.05 9.96
CA VAL A 4 -20.04 39.85 10.16
C VAL A 4 -20.83 38.54 10.02
N LYS A 5 -22.12 38.54 10.38
CA LYS A 5 -22.99 37.37 10.19
C LYS A 5 -23.29 37.09 8.71
N LYS A 6 -23.42 38.13 7.89
CA LYS A 6 -23.62 38.00 6.43
C LYS A 6 -22.35 37.51 5.72
N LEU A 7 -21.17 37.92 6.22
CA LEU A 7 -19.87 37.51 5.66
C LEU A 7 -19.53 36.04 5.97
N ALA A 8 -19.93 35.54 7.15
CA ALA A 8 -19.74 34.14 7.53
C ALA A 8 -20.59 33.16 6.69
N VAL A 9 -21.83 33.53 6.36
CA VAL A 9 -22.71 32.70 5.52
C VAL A 9 -22.20 32.59 4.08
N LEU A 10 -21.59 33.67 3.56
CA LEU A 10 -21.06 33.69 2.19
C LEU A 10 -19.81 32.80 2.05
N MET A 11 -18.94 32.76 3.06
CA MET A 11 -17.76 31.89 3.12
C MET A 11 -18.11 30.38 3.11
N ILE A 12 -19.19 29.98 3.78
CA ILE A 12 -19.61 28.57 3.85
C ILE A 12 -20.13 28.06 2.50
N SER A 13 -20.80 28.90 1.70
CA SER A 13 -21.34 28.48 0.40
C SER A 13 -20.26 28.22 -0.67
N VAL A 14 -19.11 28.89 -0.55
CA VAL A 14 -17.99 28.71 -1.49
C VAL A 14 -17.23 27.42 -1.19
N PHE A 15 -17.18 27.00 0.08
CA PHE A 15 -16.45 25.80 0.50
C PHE A 15 -17.11 24.50 0.04
N THR A 16 -18.45 24.49 -0.13
CA THR A 16 -19.17 23.30 -0.60
C THR A 16 -19.05 23.03 -2.10
N LEU A 17 -18.68 24.03 -2.92
CA LEU A 17 -18.56 23.87 -4.37
C LEU A 17 -17.24 23.22 -4.81
N VAL A 18 -16.20 23.27 -3.98
CA VAL A 18 -14.88 22.70 -4.31
C VAL A 18 -14.88 21.16 -4.19
N ILE A 19 -15.77 20.59 -3.36
CA ILE A 19 -15.80 19.16 -3.08
C ILE A 19 -16.46 18.36 -4.23
N LEU A 20 -17.33 18.99 -5.02
CA LEU A 20 -17.96 18.35 -6.20
C LEU A 20 -17.07 18.38 -7.45
N GLY A 21 -15.96 19.12 -7.45
CA GLY A 21 -15.02 19.18 -8.58
C GLY A 21 -14.00 18.03 -8.62
N ALA A 22 -13.89 17.23 -7.56
CA ALA A 22 -12.89 16.17 -7.44
C ALA A 22 -13.39 14.77 -7.86
N CYS A 23 -14.64 14.63 -8.30
CA CYS A 23 -15.21 13.36 -8.80
C CYS A 23 -15.61 13.44 -10.29
N GLY A 24 -14.86 14.20 -11.09
CA GLY A 24 -15.20 14.53 -12.48
C GLY A 24 -14.13 14.21 -13.53
N PHE A 25 -13.24 13.25 -13.28
CA PHE A 25 -12.37 12.68 -14.32
C PHE A 25 -12.40 11.16 -14.26
N THR A 26 -13.54 10.59 -14.67
CA THR A 26 -13.63 9.19 -15.06
C THR A 26 -13.03 9.07 -16.44
N VAL A 27 -11.76 8.69 -16.53
CA VAL A 27 -11.23 8.05 -17.75
C VAL A 27 -11.77 6.63 -17.75
N GLU A 28 -12.72 6.41 -18.64
CA GLU A 28 -13.27 5.10 -18.96
C GLU A 28 -12.47 4.56 -20.16
N GLN A 29 -11.69 3.50 -19.93
CA GLN A 29 -11.61 2.29 -20.79
C GLN A 29 -10.46 1.38 -20.33
N HIS A 30 -10.79 0.44 -19.46
CA HIS A 30 -10.35 -0.95 -19.64
C HIS A 30 -11.43 -1.87 -19.03
N GLU A 31 -12.43 -2.18 -19.85
CA GLU A 31 -13.09 -3.49 -19.89
C GLU A 31 -11.98 -4.57 -19.84
N GLU A 32 -11.97 -5.67 -19.08
CA GLU A 32 -13.01 -6.67 -18.83
C GLU A 32 -12.62 -7.55 -17.61
N MET A 33 -13.64 -8.18 -17.02
CA MET A 33 -13.62 -9.30 -16.07
C MET A 33 -13.50 -9.02 -14.56
N GLY A 34 -14.62 -9.31 -13.88
CA GLY A 34 -14.60 -9.84 -12.51
C GLY A 34 -15.70 -9.25 -11.65
N GLY A 35 -16.87 -9.88 -11.61
CA GLY A 35 -18.04 -9.43 -10.86
C GLY A 35 -17.73 -9.14 -9.39
N GLY A 36 -17.94 -7.90 -8.98
CA GLY A 36 -17.96 -7.49 -7.58
C GLY A 36 -19.29 -7.87 -6.94
N ASP A 37 -19.25 -8.85 -6.05
CA ASP A 37 -20.22 -8.96 -4.96
C ASP A 37 -19.68 -8.12 -3.79
N THR A 38 -20.42 -7.08 -3.45
CA THR A 38 -20.23 -6.23 -2.28
C THR A 38 -20.49 -7.04 -1.01
N GLY A 39 -19.43 -7.55 -0.39
CA GLY A 39 -19.51 -8.37 0.82
C GLY A 39 -18.39 -8.04 1.80
N ASN A 40 -18.78 -7.46 2.92
CA ASN A 40 -17.98 -7.04 4.05
C ASN A 40 -17.33 -8.25 4.76
N GLU A 41 -16.15 -8.72 4.33
CA GLU A 41 -15.44 -9.84 4.99
C GLU A 41 -13.95 -9.55 5.18
N GLN A 42 -13.69 -8.96 6.34
CA GLN A 42 -12.40 -8.81 6.96
C GLN A 42 -11.86 -10.21 7.33
N GLY A 43 -10.83 -10.66 6.63
CA GLY A 43 -9.89 -11.67 7.15
C GLY A 43 -10.26 -13.14 6.94
N THR A 44 -10.13 -13.65 5.72
CA THR A 44 -9.50 -14.96 5.43
C THR A 44 -9.17 -15.01 3.95
N MET A 45 -7.89 -15.03 3.58
CA MET A 45 -7.51 -15.40 2.21
C MET A 45 -7.95 -16.85 1.97
N PRO A 46 -8.66 -17.14 0.86
CA PRO A 46 -9.04 -18.50 0.50
C PRO A 46 -7.80 -19.40 0.43
N ALA A 47 -7.86 -20.57 1.07
CA ALA A 47 -6.77 -21.53 1.03
C ALA A 47 -6.47 -21.91 -0.43
N GLY A 48 -5.25 -21.60 -0.89
CA GLY A 48 -4.79 -21.86 -2.26
C GLY A 48 -4.62 -20.62 -3.15
N GLN A 49 -4.83 -19.41 -2.65
CA GLN A 49 -4.37 -18.19 -3.32
C GLN A 49 -2.98 -17.82 -2.81
N GLU A 50 -2.02 -17.68 -3.73
CA GLU A 50 -0.70 -17.13 -3.41
C GLU A 50 -0.87 -15.70 -2.89
N ALA A 51 -0.10 -15.35 -1.85
CA ALA A 51 -0.09 -13.99 -1.34
C ALA A 51 0.25 -13.01 -2.47
N PRO A 52 -0.39 -11.83 -2.53
CA PRO A 52 -0.16 -10.88 -3.61
C PRO A 52 1.31 -10.48 -3.66
N GLU A 53 1.88 -10.53 -4.87
CA GLU A 53 3.22 -10.01 -5.14
C GLU A 53 3.19 -8.48 -5.05
N GLN A 54 4.15 -7.92 -4.33
CA GLN A 54 4.35 -6.49 -4.17
C GLN A 54 5.68 -6.10 -4.78
N GLU A 55 5.72 -4.97 -5.48
CA GLU A 55 6.94 -4.39 -6.02
C GLU A 55 7.33 -3.16 -5.18
N GLY A 56 8.62 -3.01 -4.89
CA GLY A 56 9.11 -1.87 -4.13
C GLY A 56 10.62 -1.72 -4.21
N VAL A 57 11.14 -0.63 -3.64
CA VAL A 57 12.58 -0.36 -3.61
C VAL A 57 13.10 -0.57 -2.18
N LEU A 58 14.08 -1.45 -2.01
CA LEU A 58 14.70 -1.68 -0.71
C LEU A 58 15.49 -0.43 -0.29
N LYS A 59 14.97 0.36 0.65
CA LYS A 59 15.63 1.59 1.12
C LYS A 59 16.80 1.29 2.03
N GLY A 60 16.69 0.24 2.84
CA GLY A 60 17.72 -0.13 3.79
C GLY A 60 17.28 -1.17 4.80
N ILE A 61 18.26 -1.68 5.53
CA ILE A 61 18.10 -2.72 6.55
C ILE A 61 18.25 -2.05 7.91
N GLU A 62 17.17 -1.92 8.67
CA GLU A 62 17.24 -1.31 10.02
C GLU A 62 17.87 -2.26 11.03
N SER A 63 17.66 -3.56 10.86
CA SER A 63 18.15 -4.62 11.73
C SER A 63 18.19 -5.94 10.98
N LYS A 64 18.87 -6.96 11.54
CA LYS A 64 19.00 -8.29 10.90
C LYS A 64 17.67 -8.90 10.44
N ASP A 65 16.57 -8.56 11.10
CA ASP A 65 15.25 -9.12 10.85
C ASP A 65 14.24 -8.10 10.29
N VAL A 66 14.66 -6.85 10.04
CA VAL A 66 13.75 -5.74 9.70
C VAL A 66 14.33 -4.87 8.61
N VAL A 67 13.52 -4.61 7.57
CA VAL A 67 13.89 -3.79 6.42
C VAL A 67 12.84 -2.71 6.15
N VAL A 68 13.26 -1.65 5.49
CA VAL A 68 12.38 -0.60 4.96
C VAL A 68 12.34 -0.73 3.46
N ILE A 69 11.13 -0.87 2.92
CA ILE A 69 10.89 -0.91 1.47
C ILE A 69 9.95 0.24 1.14
N THR A 70 10.30 1.01 0.11
CA THR A 70 9.38 2.00 -0.45
C THR A 70 8.43 1.29 -1.41
N VAL A 71 7.15 1.22 -1.06
CA VAL A 71 6.06 0.68 -1.88
C VAL A 71 5.10 1.83 -2.20
N ASP A 72 4.75 2.05 -3.47
CA ASP A 72 3.87 3.15 -3.90
C ASP A 72 4.28 4.54 -3.38
N GLY A 73 5.58 4.78 -3.20
CA GLY A 73 6.12 6.05 -2.67
C GLY A 73 5.98 6.23 -1.16
N GLN A 74 5.57 5.19 -0.42
CA GLN A 74 5.53 5.17 1.04
C GLN A 74 6.58 4.21 1.59
N ASP A 75 7.30 4.64 2.62
CA ASP A 75 8.26 3.79 3.31
C ASP A 75 7.53 2.88 4.30
N VAL A 76 7.57 1.58 4.04
CA VAL A 76 6.93 0.54 4.85
C VAL A 76 7.99 -0.35 5.48
N THR A 77 7.85 -0.58 6.79
CA THR A 77 8.76 -1.45 7.55
C THR A 77 8.24 -2.88 7.56
N TYR A 78 9.02 -3.80 7.02
CA TYR A 78 8.70 -5.22 6.97
C TYR A 78 9.63 -6.05 7.83
N ARG A 79 9.12 -7.16 8.34
CA ARG A 79 9.95 -8.20 8.95
C ARG A 79 10.45 -9.16 7.86
N LEU A 80 11.65 -9.69 8.01
CA LEU A 80 12.19 -10.70 7.12
C LEU A 80 11.92 -12.12 7.66
N SER A 81 11.47 -13.02 6.79
CA SER A 81 11.54 -14.47 7.02
C SER A 81 13.00 -14.97 7.02
N GLU A 82 13.21 -16.24 7.34
CA GLU A 82 14.53 -16.87 7.21
C GLU A 82 15.02 -16.93 5.76
N ASP A 83 14.13 -17.24 4.80
CA ASP A 83 14.45 -17.26 3.37
C ASP A 83 14.83 -15.87 2.84
N ALA A 84 14.06 -14.83 3.18
CA ALA A 84 14.35 -13.46 2.77
C ALA A 84 15.67 -12.94 3.38
N LYS A 85 15.96 -13.31 4.64
CA LYS A 85 17.25 -13.02 5.29
C LYS A 85 18.41 -13.65 4.54
N ALA A 86 18.30 -14.92 4.17
CA ALA A 86 19.35 -15.62 3.46
C ALA A 86 19.68 -14.96 2.11
N GLN A 87 18.67 -14.46 1.38
CA GLN A 87 18.87 -13.76 0.11
C GLN A 87 19.64 -12.44 0.26
N ILE A 88 19.37 -11.69 1.34
CA ILE A 88 20.13 -10.48 1.65
C ILE A 88 21.57 -10.83 2.08
N GLU A 89 21.74 -11.87 2.91
CA GLU A 89 23.07 -12.31 3.36
C GLU A 89 23.94 -12.86 2.22
N ASN A 90 23.31 -13.49 1.21
CA ASN A 90 23.97 -13.95 0.00
C ASN A 90 24.22 -12.83 -1.03
N GLU A 91 23.89 -11.58 -0.70
CA GLU A 91 24.02 -10.43 -1.59
C GLU A 91 23.18 -10.51 -2.88
N ASP A 92 22.15 -11.36 -2.90
CA ASP A 92 21.22 -11.49 -4.02
C ASP A 92 20.30 -10.26 -4.14
N VAL A 93 20.08 -9.57 -3.02
CA VAL A 93 19.31 -8.33 -2.90
C VAL A 93 20.09 -7.30 -2.08
N LYS A 94 20.20 -6.08 -2.59
CA LYS A 94 20.96 -4.98 -1.96
C LYS A 94 20.12 -3.74 -1.73
N ASP A 95 20.60 -2.86 -0.86
CA ASP A 95 20.00 -1.54 -0.70
C ASP A 95 20.00 -0.77 -2.02
N GLY A 96 18.87 -0.15 -2.32
CA GLY A 96 18.60 0.54 -3.57
C GLY A 96 18.02 -0.33 -4.69
N ASP A 97 17.98 -1.66 -4.53
CA ASP A 97 17.42 -2.54 -5.55
C ASP A 97 15.90 -2.48 -5.59
N GLU A 98 15.36 -2.56 -6.79
CA GLU A 98 13.94 -2.81 -7.03
C GLU A 98 13.67 -4.31 -6.86
N VAL A 99 12.77 -4.64 -5.94
CA VAL A 99 12.48 -6.01 -5.53
C VAL A 99 10.99 -6.30 -5.67
N THR A 100 10.69 -7.50 -6.14
CA THR A 100 9.36 -8.08 -6.03
C THR A 100 9.35 -9.03 -4.84
N PHE A 101 8.33 -9.03 -4.00
CA PHE A 101 8.26 -9.88 -2.82
C PHE A 101 6.82 -10.22 -2.46
N THR A 102 6.63 -11.29 -1.70
CA THR A 102 5.33 -11.64 -1.12
C THR A 102 5.38 -11.45 0.39
N THR A 103 4.24 -11.08 0.98
CA THR A 103 4.10 -10.89 2.42
C THR A 103 3.07 -11.84 3.02
N TYR A 104 3.25 -12.17 4.29
CA TYR A 104 2.23 -12.81 5.12
C TYR A 104 2.16 -12.14 6.49
N SER A 105 0.98 -12.20 7.11
CA SER A 105 0.79 -11.79 8.50
C SER A 105 0.68 -13.02 9.40
N ILE A 106 1.41 -12.99 10.52
CA ILE A 106 1.39 -14.04 11.55
C ILE A 106 0.48 -13.69 12.75
N GLY A 107 -0.47 -12.77 12.55
CA GLY A 107 -1.36 -12.29 13.62
C GLY A 107 -0.77 -11.16 14.46
N ASP A 108 0.25 -10.47 13.93
CA ASP A 108 0.82 -9.24 14.48
C ASP A 108 0.50 -8.05 13.55
N ASP A 109 0.68 -6.82 14.04
CA ASP A 109 0.45 -5.58 13.28
C ASP A 109 1.44 -5.38 12.11
N ARG A 110 2.47 -6.25 12.00
CA ARG A 110 3.51 -6.17 10.98
C ARG A 110 3.46 -7.32 9.99
N GLU A 111 3.59 -6.99 8.71
CA GLU A 111 3.77 -7.95 7.64
C GLU A 111 5.20 -8.51 7.62
N THR A 112 5.32 -9.79 7.28
CA THR A 112 6.59 -10.50 7.12
C THR A 112 6.79 -10.84 5.65
N ILE A 113 7.93 -10.45 5.09
CA ILE A 113 8.37 -10.83 3.75
C ILE A 113 8.70 -12.32 3.75
N ASP A 114 8.06 -13.08 2.88
CA ASP A 114 8.30 -14.51 2.69
C ASP A 114 9.61 -14.76 1.94
N LYS A 115 9.76 -14.14 0.78
CA LYS A 115 10.94 -14.23 -0.09
C LYS A 115 10.95 -13.05 -1.05
N PHE A 116 12.14 -12.67 -1.52
CA PHE A 116 12.25 -11.83 -2.69
C PHE A 116 12.22 -12.71 -3.95
N ILE A 117 11.63 -12.16 -5.00
CA ILE A 117 11.46 -12.76 -6.31
C ILE A 117 12.39 -12.00 -7.25
N ILE A 118 13.50 -12.65 -7.58
CA ILE A 118 14.58 -12.09 -8.40
C ILE A 118 14.31 -12.46 -9.86
N LYS A 119 14.28 -11.47 -10.75
CA LYS A 119 14.09 -11.65 -12.20
C LYS A 119 15.41 -11.93 -12.93
#